data_AF-A0A0S8B543-F1
#
_entry.id   AF-A0A0S8B543-F1
#
_cell.length_a   1.000
_cell.length_b   1.000
_cell.length_c   1.000
_cell.angle_alpha   90.00
_cell.angle_beta   90.00
_cell.angle_gamma   90.00
#
_symmetry.space_group_name_H-M   'P 1'
#
loop_
_entity.id
_entity.type
_entity.pdbx_description
1 polymer ?
#
loop_
_entity_poly.entity_id
_entity_poly.type
_entity_poly.pdbx_seq_one_letter_code
_entity_poly.pdbx_strand_id
1 'polypeptide(L)'
;MSGLEPLIPISLFISVAAVFILRGPFGKALADRLGGRSSAGEDQNRTQLLEQQLEEVQYRLHDLEERLDFAERVVVRGRDIPQIEGEG
;
A
#
# COMPACT_ATOMS: atom_id res chain seq x y z
N MET A 1 -49.76 13.72 -34.44
CA MET A 1 -48.36 13.61 -33.99
C MET A 1 -48.18 12.22 -33.37
N SER A 2 -47.98 11.18 -34.18
CA SER A 2 -48.10 9.78 -33.72
C SER A 2 -46.92 8.92 -34.19
N GLY A 3 -45.70 9.42 -33.96
CA GLY A 3 -44.44 8.71 -34.27
C GLY A 3 -43.55 8.47 -33.03
N LEU A 4 -43.96 8.95 -31.86
CA LEU A 4 -43.19 8.86 -30.61
C LEU A 4 -43.69 7.79 -29.63
N GLU A 5 -44.85 7.18 -29.88
CA GLU A 5 -45.40 6.13 -29.02
C GLU A 5 -44.47 4.91 -28.84
N PRO A 6 -43.77 4.41 -29.88
CA PRO A 6 -42.81 3.32 -29.67
C PRO A 6 -41.47 3.80 -29.12
N LEU A 7 -41.14 5.10 -29.18
CA LEU A 7 -39.84 5.58 -28.68
C LEU A 7 -39.71 5.44 -27.16
N ILE A 8 -40.81 5.60 -26.43
CA ILE A 8 -40.83 5.50 -24.96
C ILE A 8 -40.43 4.09 -24.49
N PRO A 9 -41.09 2.99 -24.93
CA PRO A 9 -40.69 1.65 -24.50
C PRO A 9 -39.30 1.25 -25.04
N ILE A 10 -38.91 1.70 -26.24
CA ILE A 10 -37.59 1.40 -26.81
C ILE A 10 -36.48 2.04 -25.98
N SER A 11 -36.60 3.33 -25.66
CA SER A 11 -35.60 4.04 -24.85
C SER A 11 -35.52 3.49 -23.42
N LEU A 12 -36.65 3.13 -22.82
CA LEU A 12 -36.69 2.45 -21.53
C LEU A 12 -35.97 1.09 -21.59
N PHE A 13 -36.25 0.28 -22.61
CA PHE A 13 -35.64 -1.03 -22.78
C PHE A 13 -34.12 -0.92 -22.97
N ILE A 14 -33.67 0.02 -23.80
CA ILE A 14 -32.24 0.28 -24.02
C ILE A 14 -31.58 0.77 -22.73
N SER A 15 -32.23 1.65 -21.96
CA SER A 15 -31.71 2.15 -20.69
C SER A 15 -31.55 1.01 -19.66
N VAL A 16 -32.56 0.17 -19.52
CA VAL A 16 -32.53 -0.99 -18.62
C VAL A 16 -31.44 -1.98 -19.05
N ALA A 17 -31.38 -2.33 -20.34
CA ALA A 17 -30.35 -3.21 -20.88
C ALA A 17 -28.94 -2.63 -20.67
N ALA A 18 -28.76 -1.33 -20.89
CA ALA A 18 -27.49 -0.65 -20.62
C ALA A 18 -27.10 -0.75 -19.15
N VAL A 19 -28.02 -0.50 -18.21
CA VAL A 19 -27.76 -0.64 -16.76
C VAL A 19 -27.37 -2.08 -16.42
N PHE A 20 -28.07 -3.09 -16.94
CA PHE A 20 -27.73 -4.50 -16.69
C PHE A 20 -26.36 -4.88 -17.25
N ILE A 21 -26.02 -4.41 -18.45
CA ILE A 21 -24.71 -4.68 -19.08
C ILE A 21 -23.59 -3.98 -18.31
N LEU A 22 -23.79 -2.71 -17.94
CA LEU A 22 -22.81 -1.89 -17.23
C LEU A 22 -22.60 -2.37 -15.79
N ARG A 23 -23.63 -2.94 -15.17
CA ARG A 23 -23.58 -3.49 -13.81
C ARG A 23 -23.21 -4.99 -13.78
N GLY A 24 -23.16 -5.63 -14.95
CA GLY A 24 -22.75 -7.02 -15.15
C GLY A 24 -21.24 -7.20 -15.34
N PRO A 25 -20.78 -8.43 -15.66
CA PRO A 25 -19.36 -8.76 -15.81
C PRO A 25 -18.70 -7.97 -16.95
N PHE A 26 -19.46 -7.61 -17.99
CA PHE A 26 -18.95 -6.86 -19.14
C PHE A 26 -18.64 -5.40 -18.78
N GLY A 27 -19.54 -4.74 -18.04
CA GLY A 27 -19.31 -3.40 -17.53
C GLY A 27 -18.19 -3.35 -16.50
N LYS A 28 -18.09 -4.36 -15.63
CA LYS A 28 -16.96 -4.50 -14.70
C LYS A 28 -15.62 -4.67 -15.43
N ALA A 29 -15.57 -5.49 -16.48
CA ALA A 29 -14.36 -5.64 -17.30
C ALA A 29 -13.98 -4.35 -18.05
N LEU A 30 -14.97 -3.59 -18.53
CA LEU A 30 -14.74 -2.30 -19.19
C LEU A 30 -14.24 -1.25 -18.18
N ALA A 31 -14.83 -1.22 -16.98
CA ALA A 31 -14.43 -0.37 -15.87
C ALA A 31 -13.05 -0.74 -15.34
N ASP A 32 -12.72 -2.04 -15.26
CA ASP A 32 -11.38 -2.51 -14.89
C ASP A 32 -10.36 -2.19 -16.00
N ARG A 33 -10.77 -2.12 -17.28
CA ARG A 33 -9.88 -1.74 -18.38
C ARG A 33 -9.63 -0.23 -18.45
N LEU A 34 -10.66 0.59 -18.21
CA LEU A 34 -10.54 2.06 -18.17
C LEU A 34 -9.93 2.53 -16.84
N GLY A 35 -10.42 1.98 -15.74
CA GLY A 35 -10.00 2.26 -14.36
C GLY A 35 -8.66 1.61 -14.01
N GLY A 36 -8.37 0.40 -14.49
CA GLY A 36 -7.09 -0.28 -14.24
C GLY A 36 -5.87 0.44 -14.82
N ARG A 37 -6.04 1.29 -15.86
CA ARG A 37 -4.96 2.18 -16.32
C ARG A 37 -4.66 3.30 -15.31
N SER A 38 -5.67 3.75 -14.56
CA SER A 38 -5.55 4.78 -13.52
C SER A 38 -5.13 4.17 -12.18
N SER A 39 -5.71 3.04 -11.77
CA SER A 39 -5.38 2.34 -10.53
C SER A 39 -3.98 1.73 -10.56
N ALA A 40 -3.50 1.19 -11.69
CA ALA A 40 -2.15 0.65 -11.76
C ALA A 40 -1.05 1.70 -11.50
N GLY A 41 -1.27 2.97 -11.88
CA GLY A 41 -0.35 4.06 -11.59
C GLY A 41 -0.41 4.53 -10.13
N GLU A 42 -1.60 4.52 -9.53
CA GLU A 42 -1.80 4.87 -8.12
C GLU A 42 -1.23 3.79 -7.18
N ASP A 43 -1.46 2.52 -7.50
CA ASP A 43 -0.90 1.38 -6.78
C ASP A 43 0.62 1.37 -6.84
N GLN A 44 1.22 1.64 -8.02
CA GLN A 44 2.69 1.74 -8.17
C GLN A 44 3.29 2.88 -7.35
N ASN A 45 2.65 4.06 -7.31
CA ASN A 45 3.11 5.16 -6.47
C ASN A 45 3.00 4.82 -4.99
N ARG A 46 1.93 4.12 -4.59
CA ARG A 46 1.74 3.71 -3.21
C ARG A 46 2.74 2.64 -2.77
N THR A 47 3.08 1.68 -3.65
CA THR A 47 4.12 0.68 -3.36
C THR A 47 5.49 1.34 -3.25
N GLN A 48 5.85 2.26 -4.14
CA GLN A 48 7.14 2.98 -4.06
C GLN A 48 7.27 3.78 -2.77
N LEU A 49 6.19 4.47 -2.35
CA LEU A 49 6.17 5.22 -1.10
C LEU A 49 6.29 4.31 0.13
N LEU A 50 5.68 3.12 0.10
CA LEU A 50 5.81 2.13 1.17
C LEU A 50 7.23 1.55 1.22
N GLU A 51 7.84 1.26 0.07
CA GLU A 51 9.21 0.77 -0.02
C GLU A 51 10.21 1.77 0.57
N GLN A 52 10.06 3.06 0.26
CA GLN A 52 10.90 4.12 0.82
C GLN A 52 10.76 4.23 2.35
N GLN A 53 9.54 4.14 2.88
CA GLN A 53 9.33 4.15 4.34
C GLN A 53 9.95 2.92 5.01
N LEU A 54 9.87 1.76 4.35
CA LEU A 54 10.44 0.52 4.87
C LEU A 54 11.97 0.57 4.87
N GLU A 55 12.57 1.15 3.84
CA GLU A 55 14.02 1.42 3.78
C GLU A 55 14.46 2.38 4.90
N GLU A 56 13.72 3.46 5.14
CA GLU A 56 14.02 4.40 6.24
C GLU A 56 13.96 3.72 7.61
N VAL A 57 12.95 2.89 7.85
CA VAL A 57 12.80 2.14 9.11
C VAL A 57 13.93 1.13 9.28
N GLN A 58 14.27 0.39 8.23
CA GLN A 58 15.39 -0.55 8.27
C GLN A 58 16.71 0.15 8.59
N TYR A 59 16.97 1.31 8.00
CA TYR A 59 18.16 2.10 8.28
C TYR A 59 18.23 2.53 9.76
N ARG A 60 17.11 3.01 10.31
CA ARG A 60 17.03 3.40 11.73
C ARG A 60 17.20 2.20 12.66
N LEU A 61 16.65 1.03 12.31
CA LEU A 61 16.86 -0.20 13.07
C LEU A 61 18.33 -0.61 13.07
N HIS A 62 19.00 -0.51 11.92
CA HIS A 62 20.42 -0.86 11.83
C HIS A 62 21.30 0.03 12.72
N ASP A 63 21.08 1.36 12.72
CA ASP A 63 21.77 2.29 13.64
C ASP A 63 21.52 1.93 15.12
N LEU A 64 20.29 1.56 15.46
CA LEU A 64 19.95 1.13 16.82
C LEU A 64 20.63 -0.18 17.21
N GLU A 65 20.71 -1.14 16.29
CA GLU A 65 21.42 -2.40 16.50
C GLU A 65 22.92 -2.16 16.76
N GLU A 66 23.56 -1.31 15.97
CA GLU A 66 24.98 -0.95 16.18
C GLU A 66 25.22 -0.29 17.55
N ARG A 67 24.32 0.62 17.95
CA ARG A 67 24.42 1.30 19.25
C ARG A 67 24.17 0.35 20.41
N LEU A 68 23.26 -0.62 20.26
CA LEU A 68 23.03 -1.66 21.24
C LEU A 68 24.23 -2.59 21.38
N ASP A 69 24.79 -3.06 20.26
CA ASP A 69 25.98 -3.90 20.26
C ASP A 69 27.19 -3.17 20.87
N PHE A 70 27.32 -1.86 20.65
CA PHE A 70 28.30 -1.04 21.33
C PHE A 70 28.06 -1.00 22.85
N ALA A 71 26.82 -0.77 23.29
CA ALA A 71 26.47 -0.75 24.70
C ALA A 71 26.75 -2.10 25.38
N GLU A 72 26.42 -3.21 24.72
CA GLU A 72 26.74 -4.56 25.20
C GLU A 72 28.25 -4.74 25.38
N ARG A 73 29.04 -4.38 24.37
CA ARG A 73 30.51 -4.45 24.44
C ARG A 73 31.09 -3.59 25.56
N VAL A 74 30.52 -2.42 25.84
CA VAL A 74 30.94 -1.56 26.96
C VAL A 74 30.61 -2.18 28.31
N VAL A 75 29.40 -2.73 28.48
CA VAL A 75 28.99 -3.39 29.73
C VAL A 75 29.88 -4.60 30.03
N VAL A 76 30.17 -5.43 29.02
CA VAL A 76 31.07 -6.59 29.19
C VAL A 76 32.46 -6.13 29.64
N ARG A 77 33.07 -5.15 28.95
CA ARG A 77 34.37 -4.60 29.35
C ARG A 77 34.37 -3.98 30.75
N GLY A 78 33.27 -3.36 31.16
CA GLY A 78 33.13 -2.76 32.48
C GLY A 78 33.05 -3.78 33.62
N ARG A 79 32.55 -4.99 33.35
CA ARG A 79 32.53 -6.09 34.33
C ARG A 79 33.90 -6.76 34.52
N ASP A 80 34.74 -6.73 33.49
CA ASP A 80 36.08 -7.30 33.51
C ASP A 80 37.14 -6.36 34.11
N ILE A 81 36.77 -5.14 34.54
CA ILE A 81 37.69 -4.28 35.32
C ILE A 81 37.88 -4.97 36.67
N PRO A 82 39.07 -5.53 36.96
CA PRO A 82 39.33 -6.14 38.25
C PRO A 82 39.10 -5.06 39.29
N GLN A 83 38.20 -5.34 40.23
CA GLN A 83 38.09 -4.57 41.44
C GLN A 83 39.48 -4.55 42.06
N ILE A 84 40.20 -3.45 41.89
CA ILE A 84 41.50 -3.24 42.51
C ILE A 84 41.17 -3.17 43.99
N GLU A 85 41.30 -4.33 44.63
CA GLU A 85 41.15 -4.54 46.05
C GLU A 85 42.18 -3.62 46.69
N GLY A 86 41.71 -2.49 47.19
CA GLY A 86 42.49 -1.60 48.02
C GLY A 86 42.71 -2.30 49.35
N GLU A 87 43.65 -3.24 49.39
CA GLU A 87 44.25 -3.70 50.64
C GLU A 87 45.44 -2.77 50.94
N GLY A 88 45.26 -1.97 52.00
CA GLY A 88 46.35 -1.30 52.71
C GLY A 88 46.94 -2.19 53.79
#